data_AF-A0A5A9ZHL0-F1
#
_entry.id   AF-A0A5A9ZHL0-F1
#
_cell.length_a   1.000
_cell.length_b   1.000
_cell.length_c   1.000
_cell.angle_alpha   90.00
_cell.angle_beta   90.00
_cell.angle_gamma   90.00
#
_symmetry.space_group_name_H-M   'P 1'
#
loop_
_entity.id
_entity.type
_entity.pdbx_description
1 polymer ?
#
loop_
_entity_poly.entity_id
_entity_poly.type
_entity_poly.pdbx_seq_one_letter_code
_entity_poly.pdbx_strand_id
1 'polypeptide(L)'
;MLSLRAALPIAQSLQPGPDNRNPHFPESVIMAETKEKTPKTPEQTAMRKAVRLVAYTAWLQDFRANNPDATAEQRKVAWTAAKQGEIRKGRKIIKALKRKGYDLTKPERATEAA
;
A
#
# COMPACT_ATOMS: atom_id res chain seq x y z
N MET A 1 -48.25 8.38 -38.81
CA MET A 1 -47.97 8.15 -40.25
C MET A 1 -46.52 8.55 -40.48
N LEU A 2 -45.61 7.63 -40.86
CA LEU A 2 -45.24 7.34 -42.25
C LEU A 2 -45.05 8.64 -43.06
N SER A 3 -43.99 8.90 -43.82
CA SER A 3 -42.74 8.21 -44.13
C SER A 3 -42.05 9.07 -45.20
N LEU A 4 -40.71 9.05 -45.24
CA LEU A 4 -39.87 9.07 -46.44
C LEU A 4 -39.83 10.29 -47.41
N ARG A 5 -38.60 10.86 -47.54
CA ARG A 5 -37.74 10.98 -48.77
C ARG A 5 -37.00 12.33 -48.78
N ALA A 6 -35.69 12.38 -48.57
CA ALA A 6 -34.57 11.98 -49.44
C ALA A 6 -33.99 13.19 -50.20
N ALA A 7 -32.73 13.51 -49.95
CA ALA A 7 -31.78 14.05 -50.93
C ALA A 7 -30.35 14.04 -50.33
N LEU A 8 -29.47 13.26 -50.96
CA LEU A 8 -28.02 13.24 -50.73
C LEU A 8 -27.36 14.56 -51.18
N PRO A 9 -26.10 14.79 -50.80
CA PRO A 9 -25.12 14.86 -51.87
C PRO A 9 -23.92 13.93 -51.70
N ILE A 10 -23.32 13.71 -52.86
CA ILE A 10 -22.31 12.73 -53.23
C ILE A 10 -20.91 13.15 -52.78
N ALA A 11 -20.18 12.15 -52.28
CA ALA A 11 -18.74 11.91 -52.27
C ALA A 11 -17.76 13.05 -52.62
N GLN A 12 -16.79 13.26 -51.73
CA GLN A 12 -15.40 13.39 -52.17
C GLN A 12 -14.46 12.59 -51.24
N SER A 13 -13.70 11.72 -51.90
CA SER A 13 -12.66 10.84 -51.38
C SER A 13 -11.51 11.60 -50.72
N LEU A 14 -11.10 11.16 -49.53
CA LEU A 14 -9.70 11.23 -49.11
C LEU A 14 -9.35 9.91 -48.40
N GLN A 15 -8.26 9.33 -48.89
CA GLN A 15 -7.83 7.95 -48.70
C GLN A 15 -7.42 7.64 -47.25
N PRO A 16 -7.53 6.37 -46.80
CA PRO A 16 -6.90 5.93 -45.55
C PRO A 16 -5.37 5.97 -45.71
N GLY A 17 -4.72 6.78 -44.89
CA GLY A 17 -3.25 6.80 -44.78
C GLY A 17 -2.74 5.42 -44.32
N PRO A 18 -1.58 4.97 -44.85
CA PRO A 18 -1.11 3.60 -44.67
C PRO A 18 -0.74 3.28 -43.23
N ASP A 19 -1.06 2.05 -42.84
CA ASP A 19 -0.59 1.33 -41.65
C ASP A 19 0.78 1.82 -41.15
N ASN A 20 0.78 2.58 -40.06
CA ASN A 20 2.00 2.78 -39.27
C ASN A 20 2.18 1.54 -38.39
N ARG A 21 2.70 0.50 -39.03
CA ARG A 21 3.20 -0.72 -38.43
C ARG A 21 4.19 -0.34 -37.33
N ASN A 22 3.84 -0.75 -36.11
CA ASN A 22 4.77 -1.20 -35.07
C ASN A 22 6.13 -0.48 -35.04
N PRO A 23 6.33 0.53 -34.19
CA PRO A 23 7.69 0.84 -33.77
C PRO A 23 8.17 -0.35 -32.94
N HIS A 24 8.95 -1.22 -33.60
CA HIS A 24 9.92 -2.10 -32.98
C HIS A 24 10.71 -1.24 -31.99
N PHE A 25 10.29 -1.25 -30.72
CA PHE A 25 11.08 -0.68 -29.65
C PHE A 25 12.36 -1.51 -29.64
N PRO A 26 13.53 -0.92 -29.95
CA PRO A 26 14.77 -1.64 -29.75
C PRO A 26 14.81 -2.03 -28.28
N GLU A 27 15.12 -3.32 -28.03
CA GLU A 27 15.43 -3.89 -26.73
C GLU A 27 16.68 -3.22 -26.14
N SER A 28 16.66 -1.91 -25.90
CA SER A 28 17.58 -1.28 -24.98
C SER A 28 17.06 -1.60 -23.59
N VAL A 29 17.53 -2.73 -23.09
CA VAL A 29 17.53 -3.14 -21.68
C VAL A 29 17.77 -1.89 -20.83
N ILE A 30 16.69 -1.30 -20.32
CA ILE A 30 16.77 -0.28 -19.30
C ILE A 30 17.26 -1.05 -18.07
N MET A 31 18.57 -1.05 -17.88
CA MET A 31 19.18 -1.50 -16.63
C MET A 31 18.53 -0.68 -15.53
N ALA A 32 17.60 -1.31 -14.83
CA ALA A 32 16.93 -0.74 -13.69
C ALA A 32 18.01 -0.53 -12.62
N GLU A 33 18.55 0.69 -12.57
CA GLU A 33 19.40 1.15 -11.48
C GLU A 33 18.70 0.77 -10.18
N THR A 34 19.31 -0.21 -9.51
CA THR A 34 18.76 -0.80 -8.30
C THR A 34 18.90 0.27 -7.24
N LYS A 35 17.88 1.11 -7.09
CA LYS A 35 17.83 2.22 -6.14
C LYS A 35 18.12 1.67 -4.75
N GLU A 36 19.37 1.83 -4.32
CA GLU A 36 19.85 1.32 -3.05
C GLU A 36 18.97 1.89 -1.94
N LYS A 37 18.20 1.01 -1.30
CA LYS A 37 17.30 1.40 -0.22
C LYS A 37 18.19 1.84 0.93
N THR A 38 18.27 3.15 1.17
CA THR A 38 19.00 3.71 2.31
C THR A 38 18.66 2.93 3.57
N PRO A 39 19.68 2.39 4.27
CA PRO A 39 19.45 1.65 5.50
C PRO A 39 18.78 2.59 6.50
N LYS A 40 17.72 2.08 7.14
CA LYS A 40 16.93 2.88 8.07
C LYS A 40 17.76 3.11 9.32
N THR A 41 17.67 4.32 9.87
CA THR A 41 18.28 4.62 11.17
C THR A 41 17.68 3.73 12.26
N PRO A 42 18.42 3.46 13.36
CA PRO A 42 17.91 2.67 14.48
C PRO A 42 16.61 3.25 15.06
N GLU A 43 16.50 4.58 15.11
CA GLU A 43 15.29 5.29 15.56
C GLU A 43 14.09 5.06 14.66
N GLN A 44 14.27 5.16 13.34
CA GLN A 44 13.20 4.87 12.37
C GLN A 44 12.72 3.42 12.48
N THR A 45 13.64 2.50 12.78
CA THR A 45 13.32 1.09 13.01
C THR A 45 12.53 0.90 14.30
N ALA A 46 12.95 1.56 15.39
CA ALA A 46 12.23 1.55 16.67
C ALA A 46 10.81 2.12 16.52
N MET A 47 10.67 3.25 15.84
CA MET A 47 9.37 3.88 15.56
C MET A 47 8.44 2.96 14.77
N ARG A 48 8.95 2.28 13.72
CA ARG A 48 8.17 1.30 12.96
C ARG A 48 7.74 0.11 13.81
N LYS A 49 8.59 -0.36 14.73
CA LYS A 49 8.25 -1.43 15.67
C LYS A 49 7.15 -0.98 16.63
N ALA A 50 7.25 0.22 17.20
CA ALA A 50 6.24 0.79 18.08
C ALA A 50 4.88 0.93 17.37
N VAL A 51 4.85 1.49 16.16
CA VAL A 51 3.63 1.59 15.34
C VAL A 51 3.01 0.22 15.09
N ARG A 52 3.81 -0.78 14.73
CA ARG A 52 3.31 -2.14 14.47
C ARG A 52 2.78 -2.79 15.74
N LEU A 53 3.44 -2.58 16.88
CA LEU A 53 3.02 -3.11 18.16
C LEU A 53 1.64 -2.56 18.53
N VAL A 54 1.48 -1.23 18.52
CA VAL A 54 0.21 -0.57 18.84
C VAL A 54 -0.91 -1.03 17.91
N ALA A 55 -0.64 -1.12 16.61
CA ALA A 55 -1.61 -1.60 15.63
C ALA A 55 -2.02 -3.05 15.92
N TYR A 56 -1.05 -3.93 16.19
CA TYR A 56 -1.32 -5.33 16.44
C TYR A 56 -2.07 -5.56 17.75
N THR A 57 -1.71 -4.84 18.82
CA THR A 57 -2.38 -5.01 20.13
C THR A 57 -3.81 -4.54 20.11
N ALA A 58 -4.08 -3.39 19.48
CA ALA A 58 -5.45 -2.88 19.32
C ALA A 58 -6.30 -3.86 18.51
N TRP A 59 -5.79 -4.27 17.34
CA TRP A 59 -6.46 -5.27 16.50
C TRP A 59 -6.67 -6.61 17.21
N LEU A 60 -5.71 -7.06 18.01
CA LEU A 60 -5.79 -8.36 18.70
C LEU A 60 -6.88 -8.36 19.77
N GLN A 61 -7.08 -7.25 20.49
CA GLN A 61 -8.16 -7.10 21.46
C GLN A 61 -9.51 -7.23 20.76
N ASP A 62 -9.71 -6.47 19.69
CA ASP A 62 -10.94 -6.53 18.88
C ASP A 62 -11.15 -7.91 18.26
N PHE A 63 -10.09 -8.54 17.74
CA PHE A 63 -10.17 -9.85 17.12
C PHE A 63 -10.58 -10.94 18.12
N ARG A 64 -10.00 -10.95 19.33
CA ARG A 64 -10.33 -11.94 20.37
C ARG A 64 -11.73 -11.73 20.94
N ALA A 65 -12.17 -10.49 21.07
CA ALA A 65 -13.53 -10.19 21.50
C ALA A 65 -14.58 -10.72 20.51
N ASN A 66 -14.31 -10.61 19.21
CA ASN A 66 -15.22 -11.05 18.16
C ASN A 66 -15.03 -12.52 17.72
N ASN A 67 -13.91 -13.13 18.08
CA ASN A 67 -13.56 -14.50 17.71
C ASN A 67 -12.95 -15.24 18.92
N PRO A 68 -13.75 -15.54 19.95
CA PRO A 68 -13.26 -16.16 21.18
C PRO A 68 -12.61 -17.52 20.94
N ASP A 69 -13.13 -18.29 19.98
CA ASP A 69 -12.67 -19.65 19.66
C ASP A 69 -11.61 -19.70 18.54
N ALA A 70 -11.17 -18.53 18.04
CA ALA A 70 -10.24 -18.51 16.92
C ALA A 70 -8.89 -19.12 17.26
N THR A 71 -8.43 -20.02 16.38
CA THR A 71 -7.14 -20.68 16.52
C THR A 71 -5.98 -19.72 16.24
N ALA A 72 -4.77 -20.12 16.63
CA ALA A 72 -3.57 -19.35 16.35
C ALA A 72 -3.32 -19.16 14.84
N GLU A 73 -3.72 -20.13 14.01
CA GLU A 73 -3.58 -20.07 12.56
C GLU A 73 -4.55 -19.09 11.92
N GLN A 74 -5.83 -19.17 12.31
CA GLN A 74 -6.86 -18.22 11.87
C GLN A 74 -6.48 -16.79 12.23
N ARG A 75 -5.90 -16.58 13.41
CA ARG A 75 -5.37 -15.27 13.82
C ARG A 75 -4.26 -14.77 12.92
N LYS A 76 -3.31 -15.64 12.51
CA LYS A 76 -2.22 -15.24 11.60
C LYS A 76 -2.77 -14.81 10.25
N VAL A 77 -3.72 -15.57 9.70
CA VAL A 77 -4.38 -15.26 8.41
C VAL A 77 -5.21 -13.98 8.49
N ALA A 78 -5.98 -13.79 9.58
CA ALA A 78 -6.75 -12.58 9.78
C ALA A 78 -5.84 -11.35 9.95
N TRP A 79 -4.71 -11.50 10.65
CA TRP A 79 -3.74 -10.42 10.78
C TRP A 79 -3.12 -10.03 9.44
N THR A 80 -2.73 -10.97 8.59
CA THR A 80 -2.11 -10.62 7.29
C THR A 80 -3.05 -9.80 6.41
N ALA A 81 -4.35 -10.11 6.44
CA ALA A 81 -5.39 -9.33 5.75
C ALA A 81 -5.58 -7.93 6.37
N ALA A 82 -5.69 -7.84 7.70
CA ALA A 82 -5.97 -6.57 8.38
C ALA A 82 -4.76 -5.62 8.50
N LYS A 83 -3.53 -6.16 8.46
CA LYS A 83 -2.27 -5.50 8.82
C LYS A 83 -2.08 -4.11 8.20
N GLN A 84 -2.35 -3.94 6.91
CA GLN A 84 -2.11 -2.65 6.25
C GLN A 84 -3.06 -1.56 6.76
N GLY A 85 -4.34 -1.90 6.97
CA GLY A 85 -5.32 -0.98 7.54
C GLY A 85 -4.99 -0.62 8.98
N GLU A 86 -4.66 -1.61 9.78
CA GLU A 86 -4.33 -1.44 11.21
C GLU A 86 -3.04 -0.65 11.42
N ILE A 87 -2.02 -0.85 10.58
CA ILE A 87 -0.79 -0.03 10.65
C ILE A 87 -1.10 1.45 10.42
N ARG A 88 -2.05 1.80 9.53
CA ARG A 88 -2.45 3.20 9.34
C ARG A 88 -3.10 3.77 10.59
N LYS A 89 -3.93 2.99 11.29
CA LYS A 89 -4.50 3.38 12.59
C LYS A 89 -3.40 3.55 13.65
N GLY A 90 -2.48 2.58 13.76
CA GLY A 90 -1.32 2.67 14.66
C GLY A 90 -0.50 3.95 14.46
N ARG A 91 -0.24 4.36 13.21
CA ARG A 91 0.45 5.64 12.93
C ARG A 91 -0.34 6.85 13.42
N LYS A 92 -1.67 6.86 13.27
CA LYS A 92 -2.53 7.94 13.77
C LYS A 92 -2.46 8.03 15.29
N ILE A 93 -2.45 6.89 15.98
CA ILE A 93 -2.32 6.82 17.45
C ILE A 93 -0.98 7.41 17.89
N ILE A 94 0.14 6.97 17.31
CA ILE A 94 1.46 7.52 17.65
C ILE A 94 1.54 9.02 17.38
N LYS A 95 0.98 9.50 16.26
CA LYS A 95 0.93 10.94 15.96
C LYS A 95 0.02 11.72 16.93
N ALA A 96 -1.00 11.08 17.50
CA ALA A 96 -1.86 11.68 18.51
C ALA A 96 -1.13 11.78 19.87
N LEU A 97 -0.42 10.71 20.26
CA LEU A 97 0.43 10.71 21.46
C LEU A 97 1.48 11.81 21.41
N LYS A 98 2.19 11.94 20.28
CA LYS A 98 3.16 13.02 20.09
C LYS A 98 2.55 14.41 20.20
N ARG A 99 1.34 14.61 19.66
CA ARG A 99 0.59 15.88 19.78
C ARG A 99 0.17 16.20 21.22
N LYS A 100 0.02 15.18 22.08
CA LYS A 100 -0.31 15.33 23.49
C LYS A 100 0.94 15.46 24.38
N GLY A 101 2.13 15.54 23.80
CA GLY A 101 3.39 15.68 24.54
C GLY A 101 4.03 14.36 24.96
N TYR A 102 3.48 13.21 24.54
CA TYR A 102 4.13 11.92 24.78
C TYR A 102 5.13 11.63 23.67
N ASP A 103 6.39 11.45 24.03
CA ASP A 103 7.40 10.96 23.09
C ASP A 103 7.74 9.50 23.37
N LEU A 104 8.09 8.78 22.30
CA LEU A 104 8.51 7.39 22.40
C LEU A 104 10.02 7.35 22.52
N THR A 105 10.52 7.25 23.75
CA THR A 105 11.93 6.97 24.00
C THR A 105 12.15 5.46 24.03
N LYS A 106 13.21 5.00 23.38
CA LYS A 106 13.71 3.64 23.59
C LYS A 106 14.71 3.73 24.74
N PRO A 107 14.45 3.14 25.92
CA PRO A 107 15.49 3.03 26.93
C PRO A 107 16.64 2.22 26.32
N GLU A 108 17.88 2.67 26.50
CA GLU A 108 19.01 1.77 26.31
C GLU A 108 18.75 0.57 27.22
N ARG A 109 18.48 -0.60 26.62
CA ARG A 109 18.42 -1.82 27.41
C ARG A 109 19.81 -1.97 27.99
N ALA A 110 19.94 -1.87 29.30
CA ALA A 110 21.06 -2.45 30.02
C ALA A 110 21.14 -3.91 29.55
N THR A 111 22.14 -4.20 28.73
CA THR A 111 22.56 -5.56 28.44
C THR A 111 23.21 -6.08 29.71
N GLU A 112 22.41 -6.39 30.73
CA GLU A 112 22.88 -7.26 31.80
C GLU A 112 22.72 -8.71 31.35
N ALA A 113 23.85 -9.38 31.42
CA ALA A 113 24.06 -10.76 31.06
C ALA A 113 23.22 -11.72 31.92
N ALA A 114 22.76 -12.81 31.29
CA ALA A 114 22.43 -14.07 31.94
C ALA A 114 22.72 -15.20 30.95
#